data_AF-A1KCQ3-F1
#
_entry.id   AF-A1KCQ3-F1
#
_cell.length_a   1.000
_cell.length_b   1.000
_cell.length_c   1.000
_cell.angle_alpha   90.00
_cell.angle_beta   90.00
_cell.angle_gamma   90.00
#
_symmetry.space_group_name_H-M   'P 1'
#
loop_
_entity.id
_entity.type
_entity.pdbx_description
1 polymer ?
#
loop_
_entity_poly.entity_id
_entity_poly.type
_entity_poly.pdbx_seq_one_letter_code
_entity_poly.pdbx_strand_id
1 'polypeptide(L)'
;REFCGLSRLATPADLINAVSDQKLVAKMIALYSHPDNIDVWLGGLAEDFLPGARTGPLFACLIGKQMQALREGDRFWYENNNIFTKIQRSELEKHSLSRVICDNTGLSHVPLDAFLLGNYPDNFVSCDSIPGINLEAWKESPEKGTTCGSPRKIENGDFAFCSEATVIYSCHSGYRLEGHEEITCQGNEWSNQPPICSDINECEDQPNGPCHSSAKCKNTLGGFH
;
A
#
# COMPACT_ATOMS: atom_id res chain seq x y z
N ARG A 1 18.42 27.32 -12.25
CA ARG A 1 17.14 28.07 -12.42
C ARG A 1 16.67 28.12 -13.87
N GLU A 2 17.56 28.42 -14.82
CA GLU A 2 17.23 28.54 -16.25
C GLU A 2 16.59 27.27 -16.86
N PHE A 3 17.02 26.07 -16.44
CA PHE A 3 16.37 24.80 -16.82
C PHE A 3 14.86 24.77 -16.56
N CYS A 4 14.40 25.51 -15.55
CA CYS A 4 13.00 25.64 -15.17
C CYS A 4 12.31 26.87 -15.78
N GLY A 5 12.96 27.61 -16.68
CA GLY A 5 12.43 28.85 -17.26
C GLY A 5 12.34 30.01 -16.25
N LEU A 6 12.97 29.87 -15.08
CA LEU A 6 12.99 30.90 -14.04
C LEU A 6 14.15 31.89 -14.29
N SER A 7 13.94 33.16 -13.94
CA SER A 7 14.97 34.19 -14.02
C SER A 7 16.24 33.76 -13.29
N ARG A 8 17.38 33.96 -13.94
CA ARG A 8 18.71 33.80 -13.33
C ARG A 8 18.93 34.91 -12.30
N LEU A 9 19.51 34.55 -11.16
CA LEU A 9 19.82 35.47 -10.08
C LEU A 9 21.32 35.78 -10.18
N ALA A 10 21.69 36.98 -10.63
CA ALA A 10 23.09 37.33 -10.86
C ALA A 10 23.68 38.15 -9.70
N THR A 11 22.83 38.83 -8.93
CA THR A 11 23.25 39.73 -7.86
C THR A 11 22.62 39.36 -6.53
N PRO A 12 23.19 39.82 -5.39
CA PRO A 12 22.54 39.71 -4.09
C PRO A 12 21.12 40.31 -4.08
N ALA A 13 20.88 41.39 -4.82
CA ALA A 13 19.56 42.02 -4.94
C ALA A 13 18.56 41.10 -5.66
N ASP A 14 19.00 40.37 -6.69
CA ASP A 14 18.15 39.38 -7.36
C ASP A 14 17.78 38.24 -6.42
N LEU A 15 18.74 37.79 -5.59
CA LEU A 15 18.55 36.70 -4.65
C LEU A 15 17.47 37.03 -3.59
N ILE A 16 17.37 38.30 -3.17
CA ILE A 16 16.32 38.78 -2.25
C ILE A 16 14.91 38.62 -2.85
N ASN A 17 14.76 38.68 -4.18
CA ASN A 17 13.45 38.49 -4.82
C ASN A 17 12.99 37.02 -4.81
N ALA A 18 13.91 36.07 -4.61
CA ALA A 18 13.60 34.64 -4.54
C ALA A 18 13.57 34.12 -3.10
N VAL A 19 14.25 34.80 -2.18
CA VAL A 19 14.39 34.45 -0.77
C VAL A 19 14.11 35.69 0.08
N SER A 20 12.93 35.76 0.70
CA SER A 20 12.52 36.94 1.48
C SER A 20 13.35 37.14 2.76
N ASP A 21 13.97 36.09 3.30
CA ASP A 21 14.85 36.19 4.48
C ASP A 21 16.21 36.82 4.12
N GLN A 22 16.33 38.13 4.35
CA GLN A 22 17.55 38.89 4.11
C GLN A 22 18.76 38.40 4.92
N LYS A 23 18.55 37.85 6.13
CA LYS A 23 19.67 37.33 6.94
C LYS A 23 20.20 36.04 6.34
N LEU A 24 19.32 35.21 5.81
CA LEU A 24 19.70 34.00 5.07
C LEU A 24 20.46 34.36 3.80
N VAL A 25 19.95 35.32 3.00
CA VAL A 25 20.63 35.82 1.80
C VAL A 25 22.03 36.33 2.11
N ALA A 26 22.19 37.14 3.17
CA ALA A 26 23.49 37.67 3.56
C ALA A 26 24.50 36.55 3.90
N LYS A 27 24.06 35.49 4.60
CA LYS A 27 24.90 34.32 4.90
C LYS A 27 25.24 33.52 3.65
N MET A 28 24.30 33.34 2.73
CA MET A 28 24.52 32.63 1.47
C MET A 28 25.56 33.36 0.61
N ILE A 29 25.46 34.69 0.48
CA ILE A 29 26.45 35.48 -0.26
C ILE A 29 27.80 35.47 0.44
N ALA A 30 27.85 35.57 1.77
CA ALA A 30 29.12 35.49 2.50
C ALA A 30 29.83 34.14 2.32
N LEU A 31 29.08 33.04 2.18
CA LEU A 31 29.63 31.69 2.01
C LEU A 31 30.01 31.39 0.55
N TYR A 32 29.12 31.67 -0.41
CA TYR A 32 29.29 31.26 -1.81
C TYR A 32 29.88 32.35 -2.71
N SER A 33 30.01 33.59 -2.20
CA SER A 33 30.44 34.81 -2.90
C SER A 33 29.54 35.26 -4.06
N HIS A 34 28.95 34.33 -4.81
CA HIS A 34 28.13 34.60 -5.99
C HIS A 34 26.92 33.64 -6.04
N PRO A 35 25.71 34.10 -6.45
CA PRO A 35 24.53 33.24 -6.50
C PRO A 35 24.64 31.99 -7.40
N ASP A 36 25.41 32.07 -8.49
CA ASP A 36 25.62 30.91 -9.38
C ASP A 36 26.36 29.74 -8.71
N ASN A 37 27.11 30.00 -7.65
CA ASN A 37 27.87 28.97 -6.93
C ASN A 37 27.03 28.27 -5.85
N ILE A 38 25.79 28.73 -5.61
CA ILE A 38 24.92 28.17 -4.58
C ILE A 38 24.46 26.78 -5.03
N ASP A 39 24.74 25.78 -4.21
CA ASP A 39 24.29 24.41 -4.43
C ASP A 39 22.77 24.35 -4.61
N VAL A 40 22.32 23.57 -5.60
CA VAL A 40 20.89 23.44 -5.94
C VAL A 40 20.05 23.00 -4.73
N TRP A 41 20.60 22.15 -3.88
CA TRP A 41 19.89 21.67 -2.69
C TRP A 41 19.60 22.82 -1.71
N LEU A 42 20.62 23.62 -1.38
CA LEU A 42 20.46 24.78 -0.51
C LEU A 42 19.59 25.86 -1.17
N GLY A 43 19.86 26.18 -2.44
CA GLY A 43 19.13 27.19 -3.19
C GLY A 43 17.64 26.89 -3.27
N GLY A 44 17.26 25.64 -3.57
CA GLY A 44 15.86 25.26 -3.67
C GLY A 44 15.13 25.19 -2.32
N LEU A 45 15.82 24.87 -1.22
CA LEU A 45 15.25 24.94 0.13
C LEU A 45 15.09 26.38 0.64
N ALA A 46 15.97 27.28 0.21
CA ALA A 46 15.96 28.67 0.65
C ALA A 46 14.85 29.51 -0.01
N GLU A 47 14.38 29.12 -1.19
CA GLU A 47 13.33 29.84 -1.91
C GLU A 47 12.01 29.89 -1.13
N ASP A 48 11.33 31.03 -1.21
CA ASP A 48 10.02 31.21 -0.58
C ASP A 48 9.01 30.23 -1.16
N PHE A 49 8.16 29.67 -0.29
CA PHE A 49 7.18 28.68 -0.69
C PHE A 49 6.10 29.28 -1.59
N LEU A 50 5.68 28.51 -2.59
CA LEU A 50 4.48 28.83 -3.37
C LEU A 50 3.21 28.73 -2.49
N PRO A 51 2.14 29.49 -2.80
CA PRO A 51 0.88 29.42 -2.06
C PRO A 51 0.34 27.99 -1.96
N GLY A 52 0.11 27.50 -0.74
CA GLY A 52 -0.37 26.14 -0.48
C GLY A 52 0.68 25.02 -0.66
N ALA A 53 1.91 25.35 -1.08
CA ALA A 53 2.98 24.40 -1.25
C ALA A 53 3.95 24.37 -0.05
N ARG A 54 4.86 23.40 -0.07
CA ARG A 54 5.99 23.27 0.87
C ARG A 54 7.35 23.45 0.19
N THR A 55 7.36 23.93 -1.04
CA THR A 55 8.56 24.15 -1.84
C THR A 55 8.45 25.47 -2.59
N GLY A 56 9.61 26.07 -2.86
CA GLY A 56 9.70 27.23 -3.74
C GLY A 56 9.69 26.87 -5.23
N PRO A 57 9.69 27.87 -6.12
CA PRO A 57 9.55 27.68 -7.57
C PRO A 57 10.54 26.70 -8.20
N LEU A 58 11.81 26.73 -7.80
CA LEU A 58 12.83 25.85 -8.37
C LEU A 58 12.55 24.37 -8.04
N PHE A 59 12.30 24.04 -6.78
CA PHE A 59 12.00 22.67 -6.37
C PHE A 59 10.64 22.20 -6.86
N ALA A 60 9.62 23.06 -6.90
CA ALA A 60 8.34 22.73 -7.52
C ALA A 60 8.52 22.31 -8.99
N CYS A 61 9.34 23.01 -9.76
CA CYS A 61 9.67 22.64 -11.13
C CYS A 61 10.45 21.31 -11.22
N LEU A 62 11.54 21.17 -10.46
CA LEU A 62 12.40 19.98 -10.56
C LEU A 62 11.65 18.71 -10.14
N ILE A 63 10.95 18.76 -8.99
CA ILE A 63 10.14 17.64 -8.49
C ILE A 63 8.99 17.38 -9.46
N GLY A 64 8.28 18.43 -9.92
CA GLY A 64 7.17 18.29 -10.85
C GLY A 64 7.57 17.62 -12.16
N LYS A 65 8.69 18.03 -12.76
CA LYS A 65 9.25 17.40 -13.98
C LYS A 65 9.61 15.93 -13.73
N GLN A 66 10.24 15.62 -12.60
CA GLN A 66 10.62 14.23 -12.29
C GLN A 66 9.38 13.34 -12.06
N MET A 67 8.39 13.82 -11.30
CA MET A 67 7.15 13.08 -11.04
C MET A 67 6.34 12.88 -12.32
N GLN A 68 6.28 13.90 -13.18
CA GLN A 68 5.65 13.79 -14.50
C GLN A 68 6.35 12.72 -15.35
N ALA A 69 7.68 12.75 -15.42
CA ALA A 69 8.44 11.78 -16.20
C ALA A 69 8.27 10.34 -15.68
N LEU A 70 8.20 10.15 -14.36
CA LEU A 70 7.92 8.84 -13.77
C LEU A 70 6.52 8.35 -14.15
N ARG A 71 5.52 9.22 -14.06
CA ARG A 71 4.13 8.88 -14.43
C ARG A 71 3.99 8.54 -15.90
N GLU A 72 4.49 9.40 -16.79
CA GLU A 72 4.33 9.26 -18.25
C GLU A 72 5.24 8.18 -18.83
N GLY A 73 6.40 7.93 -18.19
CA GLY A 73 7.35 6.90 -18.59
C GLY A 73 7.01 5.50 -18.06
N ASP A 74 6.05 5.37 -17.15
CA ASP A 74 5.65 4.09 -16.60
C ASP A 74 4.57 3.43 -17.46
N ARG A 75 4.96 2.37 -18.16
CA ARG A 75 4.04 1.53 -18.95
C ARG A 75 2.90 0.98 -18.09
N PHE A 76 3.15 0.70 -16.82
CA PHE A 76 2.22 0.09 -15.89
C PHE A 76 1.56 1.09 -14.94
N TRP A 77 1.65 2.40 -15.24
CA TRP A 77 0.92 3.42 -14.49
C TRP A 77 -0.56 3.02 -14.38
N TYR A 78 -1.11 3.02 -13.16
CA TYR A 78 -2.42 2.41 -12.87
C TYR A 78 -3.59 3.04 -13.67
N GLU A 79 -3.44 4.30 -14.10
CA GLU A 79 -4.43 4.99 -14.94
C GLU A 79 -4.26 4.72 -16.44
N ASN A 80 -3.21 4.02 -16.86
CA ASN A 80 -3.07 3.65 -18.27
C ASN A 80 -4.16 2.67 -18.69
N ASN A 81 -4.52 2.71 -19.97
CA ASN A 81 -5.50 1.79 -20.53
C ASN A 81 -4.99 0.35 -20.41
N ASN A 82 -5.92 -0.59 -20.19
CA ASN A 82 -5.66 -2.03 -20.11
C ASN A 82 -4.78 -2.50 -18.94
N ILE A 83 -4.42 -1.64 -17.99
CA ILE A 83 -3.75 -2.06 -16.73
C ILE A 83 -4.77 -2.57 -15.73
N PHE A 84 -5.80 -1.77 -15.47
CA PHE A 84 -6.94 -2.14 -14.64
C PHE A 84 -8.24 -1.96 -15.43
N THR A 85 -9.24 -2.77 -15.12
CA THR A 85 -10.60 -2.54 -15.60
C THR A 85 -11.17 -1.27 -14.99
N LYS A 86 -12.24 -0.72 -15.59
CA LYS A 86 -12.90 0.48 -15.05
C LYS A 86 -13.40 0.28 -13.61
N ILE A 87 -13.88 -0.92 -13.30
CA ILE A 87 -14.38 -1.27 -11.95
C ILE A 87 -13.21 -1.28 -10.97
N GLN A 88 -12.13 -2.00 -11.30
CA GLN A 88 -10.92 -2.04 -10.48
C GLN A 88 -10.35 -0.64 -10.21
N ARG A 89 -10.30 0.22 -11.23
CA ARG A 89 -9.84 1.61 -11.06
C ARG A 89 -10.71 2.41 -10.11
N SER A 90 -12.04 2.28 -10.22
CA SER A 90 -12.96 2.96 -9.31
C SER A 90 -12.83 2.49 -7.86
N GLU A 91 -12.36 1.26 -7.63
CA GLU A 91 -12.04 0.76 -6.29
C GLU A 91 -10.69 1.30 -5.78
N LEU A 92 -9.67 1.38 -6.65
CA LEU A 92 -8.37 1.98 -6.30
C LEU A 92 -8.49 3.47 -5.94
N GLU A 93 -9.36 4.22 -6.61
CA GLU A 93 -9.59 5.66 -6.35
C GLU A 93 -10.17 5.94 -4.96
N LYS A 94 -10.81 4.96 -4.30
CA LYS A 94 -11.33 5.11 -2.94
C LYS A 94 -10.25 4.95 -1.86
N HIS A 95 -9.09 4.42 -2.24
CA HIS A 95 -8.06 4.05 -1.28
C HIS A 95 -7.41 5.29 -0.64
N SER A 96 -7.04 5.17 0.64
CA SER A 96 -6.39 6.24 1.39
C SER A 96 -5.33 5.68 2.34
N LEU A 97 -4.30 6.48 2.66
CA LEU A 97 -3.30 6.09 3.65
C LEU A 97 -3.92 5.83 5.02
N SER A 98 -4.96 6.59 5.39
CA SER A 98 -5.73 6.36 6.61
C SER A 98 -6.38 4.98 6.63
N ARG A 99 -6.91 4.50 5.50
CA ARG A 99 -7.43 3.14 5.40
C ARG A 99 -6.33 2.09 5.57
N VAL A 100 -5.16 2.30 4.95
CA VAL A 100 -4.00 1.39 5.13
C VAL A 100 -3.63 1.26 6.60
N ILE A 101 -3.60 2.37 7.33
CA ILE A 101 -3.32 2.38 8.77
C ILE A 101 -4.38 1.59 9.54
N CYS A 102 -5.68 1.79 9.25
CA CYS A 102 -6.76 1.05 9.87
C CYS A 102 -6.66 -0.47 9.63
N ASP A 103 -6.34 -0.89 8.41
CA ASP A 103 -6.29 -2.31 8.03
C ASP A 103 -5.08 -3.06 8.62
N ASN A 104 -3.98 -2.35 8.87
CA ASN A 104 -2.69 -2.96 9.19
C ASN A 104 -2.19 -2.63 10.60
N THR A 105 -3.01 -1.98 11.43
CA THR A 105 -2.66 -1.63 12.81
C THR A 105 -3.83 -1.89 13.76
N GLY A 106 -3.58 -1.79 15.08
CA GLY A 106 -4.63 -1.88 16.09
C GLY A 106 -5.34 -0.55 16.40
N LEU A 107 -5.16 0.48 15.58
CA LEU A 107 -5.78 1.80 15.81
C LEU A 107 -7.25 1.79 15.38
N SER A 108 -8.12 2.35 16.22
CA SER A 108 -9.56 2.45 15.94
C SER A 108 -9.97 3.81 15.36
N HIS A 109 -9.14 4.84 15.51
CA HIS A 109 -9.42 6.20 15.04
C HIS A 109 -8.21 6.77 14.30
N VAL A 110 -8.48 7.40 13.16
CA VAL A 110 -7.47 7.98 12.27
C VAL A 110 -7.95 9.33 11.73
N PRO A 111 -7.05 10.23 11.30
CA PRO A 111 -7.47 11.40 10.53
C PRO A 111 -8.02 10.97 9.15
N LEU A 112 -8.95 11.74 8.59
CA LEU A 112 -9.47 11.49 7.24
C LEU A 112 -8.38 11.61 6.17
N ASP A 113 -7.51 12.62 6.29
CA ASP A 113 -6.32 12.80 5.45
C ASP A 113 -5.08 12.76 6.35
N ALA A 114 -4.29 11.69 6.20
CA ALA A 114 -3.09 11.46 7.00
C ALA A 114 -1.94 12.45 6.71
N PHE A 115 -2.02 13.26 5.65
CA PHE A 115 -1.01 14.28 5.34
C PHE A 115 -1.31 15.64 6.00
N LEU A 116 -2.53 15.85 6.50
CA LEU A 116 -2.91 17.07 7.20
C LEU A 116 -2.71 16.90 8.70
N LEU A 117 -2.24 17.98 9.34
CA LEU A 117 -2.14 18.03 10.80
C LEU A 117 -3.55 18.09 11.39
N GLY A 118 -4.00 17.00 12.02
CA GLY A 118 -5.25 16.93 12.76
C GLY A 118 -5.01 16.98 14.27
N ASN A 119 -5.95 17.58 15.00
CA ASN A 119 -5.99 17.54 16.45
C ASN A 119 -6.91 16.41 16.91
N TYR A 120 -6.42 15.57 17.82
CA TYR A 120 -7.27 14.58 18.48
C TYR A 120 -8.04 15.24 19.64
N PRO A 121 -9.35 14.97 19.81
CA PRO A 121 -10.17 14.03 19.03
C PRO A 121 -10.84 14.63 17.79
N ASP A 122 -10.90 15.95 17.66
CA ASP A 122 -11.79 16.66 16.72
C ASP A 122 -11.64 16.27 15.24
N ASN A 123 -10.42 15.94 14.79
CA ASN A 123 -10.13 15.60 13.40
C ASN A 123 -9.98 14.10 13.14
N PHE A 124 -10.29 13.27 14.12
CA PHE A 124 -10.15 11.83 14.04
C PHE A 124 -11.53 11.18 13.92
N VAL A 125 -11.64 10.22 13.01
CA VAL A 125 -12.86 9.45 12.76
C VAL A 125 -12.61 7.97 13.01
N SER A 126 -13.67 7.21 13.29
CA SER A 126 -13.56 5.76 13.42
C SER A 126 -13.08 5.13 12.11
N CYS A 127 -12.23 4.12 12.21
CA CYS A 127 -11.82 3.30 11.07
C CYS A 127 -12.99 2.68 10.31
N ASP A 128 -14.13 2.43 10.98
CA ASP A 128 -15.34 1.89 10.37
C ASP A 128 -15.98 2.85 9.35
N SER A 129 -15.74 4.17 9.48
CA SER A 129 -16.25 5.16 8.54
C SER A 129 -15.28 5.46 7.39
N ILE A 130 -14.08 4.86 7.38
CA ILE A 130 -13.12 5.01 6.29
C ILE A 130 -13.39 3.94 5.24
N PRO A 131 -13.75 4.31 3.98
CA PRO A 131 -14.05 3.34 2.94
C PRO A 131 -12.84 2.46 2.62
N GLY A 132 -13.08 1.15 2.54
CA GLY A 132 -12.12 0.15 2.08
C GLY A 132 -12.23 -0.12 0.58
N ILE A 133 -11.23 -0.81 0.02
CA ILE A 133 -11.26 -1.29 -1.36
C ILE A 133 -12.12 -2.57 -1.46
N ASN A 134 -13.02 -2.65 -2.44
CA ASN A 134 -13.76 -3.90 -2.68
C ASN A 134 -13.02 -4.81 -3.66
N LEU A 135 -12.40 -5.87 -3.12
CA LEU A 135 -11.60 -6.81 -3.92
C LEU A 135 -12.42 -7.79 -4.78
N GLU A 136 -13.76 -7.83 -4.65
CA GLU A 136 -14.59 -8.60 -5.59
C GLU A 136 -14.45 -8.08 -7.03
N ALA A 137 -13.97 -6.84 -7.23
CA ALA A 137 -13.63 -6.31 -8.56
C ALA A 137 -12.45 -7.03 -9.25
N TRP A 138 -11.66 -7.82 -8.51
CA TRP A 138 -10.58 -8.68 -9.04
C TRP A 138 -10.98 -10.14 -9.12
N LYS A 139 -12.21 -10.48 -8.76
CA LYS A 139 -12.68 -11.84 -8.84
C LYS A 139 -12.79 -12.28 -10.28
N GLU A 140 -11.91 -13.20 -10.65
CA GLU A 140 -11.99 -13.89 -11.93
C GLU A 140 -13.16 -14.87 -11.87
N SER A 141 -14.10 -14.72 -12.81
CA SER A 141 -15.05 -15.79 -13.08
C SER A 141 -14.33 -16.79 -13.98
N PRO A 142 -14.41 -18.11 -13.73
CA PRO A 142 -13.96 -19.08 -14.71
C PRO A 142 -14.65 -18.77 -16.03
N GLU A 143 -13.90 -18.59 -17.11
CA GLU A 143 -14.52 -18.49 -18.42
C GLU A 143 -15.41 -19.71 -18.63
N LYS A 144 -16.56 -19.51 -19.27
CA LYS A 144 -17.52 -20.58 -19.61
C LYS A 144 -16.86 -21.54 -20.60
N GLY A 145 -16.04 -22.44 -20.08
CA GLY A 145 -15.25 -23.42 -20.84
C GLY A 145 -14.99 -24.71 -20.07
N THR A 146 -15.04 -24.69 -18.73
CA THR A 146 -14.97 -25.89 -17.88
C THR A 146 -16.35 -26.23 -17.31
N THR A 147 -16.86 -27.40 -17.66
CA THR A 147 -18.14 -27.97 -17.22
C THR A 147 -18.14 -28.41 -15.75
N CYS A 148 -16.99 -28.37 -15.07
CA CYS A 148 -16.92 -28.53 -13.63
C CYS A 148 -17.56 -27.32 -12.95
N GLY A 149 -18.58 -27.55 -12.10
CA GLY A 149 -19.18 -26.47 -11.31
C GLY A 149 -18.17 -25.79 -10.38
N SER A 150 -18.55 -24.63 -9.83
CA SER A 150 -17.68 -23.89 -8.88
C SER A 150 -17.15 -24.81 -7.78
N PRO A 151 -15.85 -24.70 -7.42
CA PRO A 151 -15.27 -25.51 -6.35
C PRO A 151 -16.07 -25.33 -5.06
N ARG A 152 -16.25 -26.43 -4.32
CA ARG A 152 -16.97 -26.37 -3.04
C ARG A 152 -16.12 -25.61 -2.04
N LYS A 153 -16.76 -24.66 -1.34
CA LYS A 153 -16.18 -24.03 -0.15
C LYS A 153 -16.02 -25.08 0.95
N ILE A 154 -14.92 -24.99 1.68
CA ILE A 154 -14.61 -25.84 2.83
C ILE A 154 -14.68 -24.99 4.10
N GLU A 155 -14.99 -25.59 5.25
CA GLU A 155 -14.95 -24.87 6.52
C GLU A 155 -13.50 -24.66 6.96
N ASN A 156 -13.21 -23.49 7.54
CA ASN A 156 -11.87 -23.12 8.03
C ASN A 156 -10.76 -23.19 6.96
N GLY A 157 -11.12 -22.96 5.69
CA GLY A 157 -10.17 -22.88 4.59
C GLY A 157 -10.73 -22.16 3.37
N ASP A 158 -9.83 -21.84 2.47
CA ASP A 158 -10.07 -21.14 1.21
C ASP A 158 -9.58 -21.97 0.02
N PHE A 159 -9.90 -21.51 -1.19
CA PHE A 159 -9.35 -22.07 -2.42
C PHE A 159 -9.00 -20.98 -3.43
N ALA A 160 -8.01 -21.26 -4.27
CA ALA A 160 -7.59 -20.40 -5.37
C ALA A 160 -7.45 -21.22 -6.65
N PHE A 161 -7.76 -20.60 -7.79
CA PHE A 161 -7.48 -21.20 -9.09
C PHE A 161 -6.00 -21.00 -9.43
N CYS A 162 -5.29 -22.10 -9.67
CA CYS A 162 -3.91 -22.08 -10.19
C CYS A 162 -3.90 -22.02 -11.72
N SER A 163 -4.94 -22.58 -12.37
CA SER A 163 -5.24 -22.45 -13.80
C SER A 163 -6.75 -22.57 -14.03
N GLU A 164 -7.23 -22.40 -15.28
CA GLU A 164 -8.66 -22.52 -15.60
C GLU A 164 -9.29 -23.87 -15.22
N ALA A 165 -8.48 -24.91 -15.02
CA ALA A 165 -8.92 -26.25 -14.68
C ALA A 165 -8.34 -26.77 -13.35
N THR A 166 -7.51 -26.01 -12.64
CA THR A 166 -6.82 -26.50 -11.42
C THR A 166 -7.07 -25.58 -10.24
N VAL A 167 -7.46 -26.17 -9.11
CA VAL A 167 -7.78 -25.49 -7.87
C VAL A 167 -6.87 -25.99 -6.77
N ILE A 168 -6.31 -25.05 -6.00
CA ILE A 168 -5.50 -25.31 -4.82
C ILE A 168 -6.27 -24.85 -3.59
N TYR A 169 -6.38 -25.71 -2.60
CA TYR A 169 -7.02 -25.46 -1.31
C TYR A 169 -5.99 -25.12 -0.25
N SER A 170 -6.36 -24.25 0.68
CA SER A 170 -5.52 -23.87 1.82
C SER A 170 -6.36 -23.76 3.08
N CYS A 171 -5.86 -24.24 4.20
CA CYS A 171 -6.53 -24.08 5.50
C CYS A 171 -6.15 -22.76 6.17
N HIS A 172 -7.07 -22.19 6.94
CA HIS A 172 -6.78 -21.06 7.82
C HIS A 172 -5.74 -21.45 8.88
N SER A 173 -5.07 -20.45 9.46
CA SER A 173 -4.15 -20.65 10.57
C SER A 173 -4.78 -21.48 11.69
N GLY A 174 -4.03 -22.45 12.21
CA GLY A 174 -4.49 -23.36 13.26
C GLY A 174 -5.17 -24.64 12.78
N TYR A 175 -5.31 -24.81 11.46
CA TYR A 175 -5.88 -26.01 10.85
C TYR A 175 -4.88 -26.71 9.93
N ARG A 176 -4.95 -28.05 9.91
CA ARG A 176 -4.17 -28.93 9.03
C ARG A 176 -5.05 -29.39 7.88
N LEU A 177 -4.47 -29.40 6.68
CA LEU A 177 -5.14 -29.89 5.48
C LEU A 177 -5.06 -31.43 5.43
N GLU A 178 -6.23 -32.08 5.40
CA GLU A 178 -6.38 -33.52 5.21
C GLU A 178 -7.05 -33.81 3.86
N GLY A 179 -6.31 -34.48 2.96
CA GLY A 179 -6.79 -34.82 1.62
C GLY A 179 -5.88 -34.26 0.53
N HIS A 180 -6.47 -33.92 -0.61
CA HIS A 180 -5.75 -33.37 -1.76
C HIS A 180 -5.75 -31.85 -1.70
N GLU A 181 -4.56 -31.26 -1.56
CA GLU A 181 -4.35 -29.81 -1.64
C GLU A 181 -4.69 -29.28 -3.05
N GLU A 182 -4.36 -30.04 -4.09
CA GLU A 182 -4.62 -29.69 -5.49
C GLU A 182 -5.65 -30.64 -6.13
N ILE A 183 -6.66 -30.08 -6.80
CA ILE A 183 -7.63 -30.84 -7.61
C ILE A 183 -7.73 -30.26 -9.01
N THR A 184 -7.93 -31.13 -10.00
CA THR A 184 -8.01 -30.74 -11.42
C THR A 184 -9.35 -31.15 -12.01
N CYS A 185 -9.97 -30.29 -12.80
CA CYS A 185 -11.18 -30.57 -13.56
C CYS A 185 -10.86 -31.51 -14.72
N GLN A 186 -11.39 -32.73 -14.68
CA GLN A 186 -11.24 -33.75 -15.72
C GLN A 186 -12.58 -33.91 -16.45
N GLY A 187 -12.80 -33.07 -17.47
CA GLY A 187 -14.08 -33.03 -18.19
C GLY A 187 -15.15 -32.31 -17.36
N ASN A 188 -16.10 -33.06 -16.78
CA ASN A 188 -17.22 -32.52 -15.99
C ASN A 188 -17.08 -32.75 -14.48
N GLU A 189 -16.08 -33.52 -14.04
CA GLU A 189 -15.90 -33.87 -12.63
C GLU A 189 -14.51 -33.45 -12.13
N TRP A 190 -14.45 -33.08 -10.86
CA TRP A 190 -13.19 -32.83 -10.17
C TRP A 190 -12.46 -34.14 -9.90
N SER A 191 -11.14 -34.15 -10.10
CA SER A 191 -10.30 -35.34 -9.93
C SER A 191 -10.40 -35.96 -8.53
N ASN A 192 -10.62 -35.13 -7.50
CA ASN A 192 -10.72 -35.53 -6.11
C ASN A 192 -11.82 -34.72 -5.38
N GLN A 193 -12.23 -35.20 -4.21
CA GLN A 193 -13.08 -34.42 -3.30
C GLN A 193 -12.25 -33.29 -2.65
N PRO A 194 -12.90 -32.17 -2.28
CA PRO A 194 -12.25 -31.10 -1.51
C PRO A 194 -11.65 -31.65 -0.20
N PRO A 195 -10.50 -31.12 0.24
CA PRO A 195 -9.89 -31.52 1.49
C PRO A 195 -10.67 -31.01 2.70
N ILE A 196 -10.34 -31.53 3.87
CA ILE A 196 -10.91 -31.12 5.16
C ILE A 196 -9.83 -30.38 5.94
N CYS A 197 -10.19 -29.25 6.54
CA CYS A 197 -9.31 -28.53 7.46
C CYS A 197 -9.61 -28.99 8.90
N SER A 198 -8.75 -29.87 9.43
CA SER A 198 -8.85 -30.39 10.78
C SER A 198 -8.09 -29.49 11.76
N ASP A 199 -8.65 -29.29 12.96
CA ASP A 199 -8.01 -28.51 14.01
C ASP A 199 -6.66 -29.13 14.41
N ILE A 200 -5.62 -28.30 14.50
CA ILE A 200 -4.30 -28.76 14.97
C ILE A 200 -4.35 -28.87 16.48
N ASN A 201 -4.22 -30.09 16.99
CA ASN A 201 -4.15 -30.31 18.43
C ASN A 201 -2.77 -29.92 18.98
N GLU A 202 -2.66 -28.73 19.58
CA GLU A 202 -1.37 -28.23 20.12
C GLU A 202 -0.88 -29.00 21.34
N CYS A 203 -1.67 -29.96 21.84
CA CYS A 203 -1.35 -30.82 22.96
C CYS A 203 -0.92 -32.24 22.54
N GLU A 204 -1.01 -32.60 21.26
CA GLU A 204 -0.68 -33.95 20.78
C GLU A 204 0.82 -34.25 20.83
N ASP A 205 1.65 -33.21 20.66
CA ASP A 205 3.10 -33.24 20.84
C ASP A 205 3.53 -32.56 22.16
N GLN A 206 3.32 -33.20 23.30
CA GLN A 206 4.05 -32.85 24.54
C GLN A 206 4.51 -34.11 25.28
N PRO A 207 5.78 -34.15 25.76
CA PRO A 207 6.20 -33.18 26.76
C PRO A 207 7.70 -32.81 26.71
N ASN A 208 8.06 -31.55 26.40
CA ASN A 208 9.32 -30.90 26.87
C ASN A 208 9.38 -29.40 26.51
N GLY A 209 8.24 -28.72 26.43
CA GLY A 209 8.23 -27.25 26.38
C GLY A 209 8.66 -26.64 27.72
N PRO A 210 9.10 -25.37 27.78
CA PRO A 210 9.61 -24.69 28.98
C PRO A 210 8.55 -24.41 30.06
N CYS A 211 7.38 -25.05 29.97
CA CYS A 211 6.26 -24.83 30.85
C CYS A 211 6.48 -25.50 32.21
N HIS A 212 6.01 -24.85 33.28
CA HIS A 212 6.04 -25.37 34.64
C HIS A 212 5.20 -26.67 34.73
N SER A 213 5.57 -27.58 35.63
CA SER A 213 4.95 -28.92 35.78
C SER A 213 3.45 -28.90 36.14
N SER A 214 2.92 -27.76 36.57
CA SER A 214 1.49 -27.55 36.84
C SER A 214 0.71 -27.00 35.64
N ALA A 215 1.37 -26.64 34.54
CA ALA A 215 0.72 -26.13 33.36
C ALA A 215 -0.06 -27.25 32.66
N LYS A 216 -1.33 -27.00 32.34
CA LYS A 216 -2.16 -27.90 31.54
C LYS A 216 -2.29 -27.31 30.15
N CYS A 217 -1.89 -28.06 29.14
CA CYS A 217 -2.16 -27.70 27.76
C CYS A 217 -3.67 -27.70 27.51
N LYS A 218 -4.15 -26.74 26.71
CA LYS A 218 -5.54 -26.65 26.28
C LYS A 218 -5.54 -26.49 24.76
N ASN A 219 -6.05 -27.52 24.06
CA ASN A 219 -6.27 -27.43 22.63
C ASN A 219 -7.29 -26.31 22.36
N THR A 220 -6.92 -25.35 21.52
CA THR A 220 -7.77 -24.20 21.22
C THR A 220 -8.17 -24.25 19.76
N LEU A 221 -9.47 -24.35 19.49
CA LEU A 221 -9.98 -24.45 18.12
C LEU A 221 -9.50 -23.28 17.24
N GLY A 222 -8.75 -23.56 16.17
CA GLY A 222 -8.14 -22.55 15.31
C GLY A 222 -7.00 -21.76 15.95
N GLY A 223 -6.46 -22.27 17.06
CA GLY A 223 -5.22 -21.80 17.68
C GLY A 223 -4.01 -22.25 16.88
N PHE A 224 -2.95 -21.45 16.91
CA PHE A 224 -1.67 -21.79 16.32
C PHE A 224 -0.56 -21.23 17.21
N HIS A 225 0.42 -22.07 17.56
CA HIS A 225 1.62 -21.66 18.30
C HIS A 225 2.88 -21.95 17.49
#